data_AF-A0A811Q9T0-F1
#
_entry.id   AF-A0A811Q9T0-F1
#
_cell.length_a   1.000
_cell.length_b   1.000
_cell.length_c   1.000
_cell.angle_alpha   90.00
_cell.angle_beta   90.00
_cell.angle_gamma   90.00
#
_symmetry.space_group_name_H-M   'P 1'
#
loop_
_entity.id
_entity.type
_entity.pdbx_description
1 polymer ?
#
loop_
_entity_poly.entity_id
_entity_poly.type
_entity_poly.pdbx_seq_one_letter_code
_entity_poly.pdbx_strand_id
1 'polypeptide(L)'
;MAVVSSAAVAHEALVKNDAALAARLVPDNVRALSYGAKSMVFLPSSDQLWRQLRVLIGAGFSSSQIRPVLERRAGHDVVDLREQQKAQTFKSLVVPVLEEWSKPSVSDAFPFLAPLEHLLGSRRRISTHVAKLFRFFDEVIIEKRLACGEKHNDILDVLLSRMAMAKLTRQQITTFLTDMFIAASDTSTVTVQWAMAELLRHPEKMKKVNAELAEKLGSKDFVTESDLSELPYLHAVVKETLRLHPAVPLIPPVTTEKRTEDGEGPQVRPRSPRQRKPNPRFIGEQWA
;
A
#
# COMPACT_ATOMS: atom_id res chain seq x y z
N MET A 1 19.73 -13.82 4.81
CA MET A 1 18.40 -13.29 5.17
C MET A 1 18.22 -13.44 6.68
N ALA A 2 17.90 -12.36 7.40
CA ALA A 2 17.56 -12.39 8.83
C ALA A 2 16.05 -12.21 8.99
N VAL A 3 15.40 -13.01 9.84
CA VAL A 3 13.96 -12.95 10.08
C VAL A 3 13.71 -12.44 11.49
N VAL A 4 13.02 -11.29 11.60
CA VAL A 4 12.62 -10.71 12.88
C VAL A 4 11.19 -11.15 13.20
N SER A 5 11.04 -11.94 14.26
CA SER A 5 9.76 -12.56 14.65
C SER A 5 9.22 -12.08 16.01
N SER A 6 9.92 -11.15 16.67
CA SER A 6 9.55 -10.60 17.98
C SER A 6 9.24 -9.11 17.86
N ALA A 7 8.17 -8.66 18.52
CA ALA A 7 7.77 -7.25 18.53
C ALA A 7 8.84 -6.32 19.11
N ALA A 8 9.59 -6.75 20.12
CA ALA A 8 10.66 -5.94 20.71
C ALA A 8 11.80 -5.70 19.70
N VAL A 9 12.20 -6.76 19.00
CA VAL A 9 13.26 -6.68 17.99
C VAL A 9 12.77 -5.92 16.76
N ALA A 10 11.49 -6.08 16.37
CA ALA A 10 10.89 -5.31 15.29
C ALA A 10 10.81 -3.81 15.63
N HIS A 11 10.47 -3.45 16.87
CA HIS A 11 10.47 -2.06 17.33
C HIS A 11 11.89 -1.48 17.33
N GLU A 12 12.87 -2.23 17.82
CA GLU A 12 14.27 -1.80 17.78
C GLU A 12 14.76 -1.59 16.35
N ALA A 13 14.47 -2.54 15.45
CA ALA A 13 14.82 -2.47 14.04
C ALA A 13 14.14 -1.29 13.31
N LEU A 14 12.81 -1.17 13.43
CA LEU A 14 12.01 -0.25 12.61
C LEU A 14 11.80 1.14 13.21
N VAL A 15 12.15 1.35 14.49
CA VAL A 15 11.98 2.66 15.17
C VAL A 15 13.32 3.23 15.63
N LYS A 16 14.21 2.41 16.22
CA LYS A 16 15.49 2.91 16.74
C LYS A 16 16.60 2.90 15.70
N ASN A 17 16.62 1.86 14.86
CA ASN A 17 17.65 1.65 13.83
C ASN A 17 17.06 1.73 12.41
N ASP A 18 15.98 2.48 12.24
CA ASP A 18 15.22 2.56 10.99
C ASP A 18 16.10 3.04 9.83
N ALA A 19 16.96 4.03 10.07
CA ALA A 19 17.87 4.58 9.06
C ALA A 19 18.84 3.53 8.50
N ALA A 20 19.35 2.63 9.35
CA ALA A 20 20.25 1.54 8.95
C ALA A 20 19.54 0.43 8.15
N LEU A 21 18.21 0.37 8.24
CA LEU A 21 17.34 -0.61 7.58
C LEU A 21 16.46 0.01 6.47
N ALA A 22 16.68 1.29 6.15
CA ALA A 22 15.87 2.03 5.19
C ALA A 22 16.26 1.78 3.72
N ALA A 23 17.27 0.94 3.47
CA ALA A 23 17.61 0.55 2.12
C ALA A 23 16.50 -0.33 1.52
N ARG A 24 16.39 -0.30 0.20
CA ARG A 24 15.34 -1.00 -0.54
C ARG A 24 15.97 -2.07 -1.42
N LEU A 25 15.43 -3.29 -1.35
CA LEU A 25 15.67 -4.28 -2.37
C LEU A 25 14.77 -3.91 -3.56
N VAL A 26 15.37 -3.83 -4.75
CA VAL A 26 14.60 -3.71 -5.99
C VAL A 26 14.67 -5.06 -6.69
N PRO A 27 13.58 -5.86 -6.61
CA PRO A 27 13.51 -7.13 -7.29
C PRO A 27 13.74 -6.99 -8.80
N ASP A 28 14.29 -8.02 -9.43
CA ASP A 28 14.71 -7.94 -10.82
C ASP A 28 13.51 -7.74 -11.78
N ASN A 29 12.35 -8.29 -11.44
CA ASN A 29 11.07 -8.06 -12.13
C ASN A 29 10.52 -6.62 -11.99
N VAL A 30 10.92 -5.88 -10.96
CA VAL A 30 10.54 -4.47 -10.73
C VAL A 30 11.48 -3.50 -11.47
N ARG A 31 12.63 -3.96 -11.97
CA ARG A 31 13.58 -3.10 -12.73
C ARG A 31 13.11 -2.79 -14.15
N ALA A 32 12.06 -3.46 -14.63
CA ALA A 32 11.49 -3.22 -15.95
C ALA A 32 11.12 -1.75 -16.17
N LEU A 33 11.46 -1.21 -17.35
CA LEU A 33 11.23 0.18 -17.74
C LEU A 33 11.78 1.22 -16.74
N SER A 34 12.81 0.85 -15.96
CA SER A 34 13.36 1.69 -14.88
C SER A 34 12.32 2.06 -13.80
N TYR A 35 11.27 1.25 -13.62
CA TYR A 35 10.20 1.49 -12.65
C TYR A 35 10.77 1.64 -11.23
N GLY A 36 11.59 0.69 -10.78
CA GLY A 36 12.21 0.74 -9.45
C GLY A 36 13.10 1.97 -9.19
N ALA A 37 13.65 2.62 -10.24
CA ALA A 37 14.47 3.82 -10.10
C ALA A 37 13.67 5.12 -10.02
N LYS A 38 12.35 5.06 -10.17
CA LYS A 38 11.44 6.23 -10.14
C LYS A 38 10.27 6.03 -9.18
N SER A 39 10.02 4.79 -8.76
CA SER A 39 8.96 4.41 -7.84
C SER A 39 9.32 4.77 -6.41
N MET A 40 8.42 5.46 -5.73
CA MET A 40 8.57 5.82 -4.32
C MET A 40 8.66 4.58 -3.41
N VAL A 41 8.06 3.46 -3.83
CA VAL A 41 8.09 2.20 -3.06
C VAL A 41 9.50 1.62 -2.96
N PHE A 42 10.31 1.81 -4.00
CA PHE A 42 11.61 1.18 -4.19
C PHE A 42 12.80 2.14 -4.09
N LEU A 43 12.56 3.46 -4.16
CA LEU A 43 13.60 4.46 -3.94
C LEU A 43 14.10 4.45 -2.47
N PRO A 44 15.41 4.61 -2.24
CA PRO A 44 15.95 4.72 -0.89
C PRO A 44 15.53 6.06 -0.24
N SER A 45 15.45 6.09 1.09
CA SER A 45 15.04 7.29 1.85
C SER A 45 16.02 8.48 1.71
N SER A 46 17.26 8.21 1.29
CA SER A 46 18.26 9.22 0.96
C SER A 46 17.98 9.94 -0.36
N ASP A 47 17.16 9.38 -1.24
CA ASP A 47 16.88 9.95 -2.55
C ASP A 47 16.04 11.22 -2.46
N GLN A 48 16.44 12.26 -3.21
CA GLN A 48 15.74 13.54 -3.22
C GLN A 48 14.31 13.41 -3.77
N LEU A 49 14.11 12.59 -4.82
CA LEU A 49 12.80 12.31 -5.39
C LEU A 49 11.91 11.63 -4.35
N TRP A 50 12.43 10.63 -3.64
CA TRP A 50 11.66 9.95 -2.57
C TRP A 50 11.16 10.94 -1.53
N ARG A 51 12.02 11.84 -1.04
CA ARG A 51 11.65 12.85 -0.04
C ARG A 51 10.58 13.81 -0.58
N GLN A 52 10.73 14.26 -1.83
CA GLN A 52 9.74 15.12 -2.47
C GLN A 52 8.38 14.43 -2.60
N LEU A 53 8.35 13.19 -3.08
CA LEU A 53 7.13 12.39 -3.22
C LEU A 53 6.49 12.09 -1.86
N ARG A 54 7.30 11.82 -0.82
CA ARG A 54 6.80 11.57 0.54
C ARG A 54 6.10 12.78 1.15
N VAL A 55 6.67 13.98 0.94
CA VAL A 55 6.04 15.25 1.34
C VAL A 55 4.75 15.49 0.58
N LEU A 56 4.71 15.19 -0.72
CA LEU A 56 3.50 15.31 -1.54
C LEU A 56 2.38 14.41 -1.05
N ILE A 57 2.68 13.18 -0.63
CA ILE A 57 1.69 12.30 0.03
C ILE A 57 1.22 12.93 1.34
N GLY A 58 2.13 13.37 2.20
CA GLY A 58 1.74 14.00 3.47
C GLY A 58 0.82 15.20 3.29
N ALA A 59 1.07 16.02 2.26
CA ALA A 59 0.25 17.18 1.94
C ALA A 59 -1.07 16.82 1.21
N GLY A 60 -1.02 15.89 0.25
CA GLY A 60 -2.17 15.48 -0.56
C GLY A 60 -3.18 14.62 0.19
N PHE A 61 -2.73 13.89 1.22
CA PHE A 61 -3.60 13.13 2.11
C PHE A 61 -3.99 13.91 3.38
N SER A 62 -3.83 15.24 3.39
CA SER A 62 -4.45 16.07 4.42
C SER A 62 -5.97 15.91 4.39
N SER A 63 -6.60 15.87 5.56
CA SER A 63 -8.05 15.60 5.71
C SER A 63 -8.93 16.54 4.86
N SER A 64 -8.46 17.75 4.57
CA SER A 64 -9.18 18.72 3.74
C SER A 64 -9.32 18.33 2.27
N GLN A 65 -8.41 17.52 1.71
CA GLN A 65 -8.44 17.12 0.29
C GLN A 65 -9.09 15.75 0.05
N ILE A 66 -8.99 14.82 1.01
CA ILE A 66 -9.61 13.49 0.89
C ILE A 66 -11.11 13.54 1.15
N ARG A 67 -11.54 14.40 2.08
CA ARG A 67 -12.93 14.52 2.56
C ARG A 67 -13.98 14.58 1.44
N PRO A 68 -13.86 15.48 0.44
CA PRO A 68 -14.89 15.61 -0.60
C PRO A 68 -14.96 14.41 -1.56
N VAL A 69 -13.92 13.57 -1.61
CA VAL A 69 -13.86 12.37 -2.46
C VAL A 69 -14.51 11.18 -1.76
N LEU A 70 -14.23 11.00 -0.47
CA LEU A 70 -14.85 9.93 0.34
C LEU A 70 -16.35 10.15 0.49
N GLU A 71 -16.77 11.39 0.76
CA GLU A 71 -18.18 11.75 0.89
C GLU A 71 -18.95 11.55 -0.43
N ARG A 72 -18.35 11.90 -1.58
CA ARG A 72 -18.93 11.64 -2.91
C ARG A 72 -19.06 10.16 -3.23
N ARG A 73 -18.09 9.34 -2.82
CA ARG A 73 -18.09 7.89 -3.10
C ARG A 73 -19.12 7.14 -2.26
N ALA A 74 -19.34 7.55 -1.00
CA ALA A 74 -20.37 6.98 -0.15
C ALA A 74 -21.81 7.32 -0.62
N GLY A 75 -22.00 8.49 -1.24
CA GLY A 75 -23.29 8.92 -1.79
C GLY A 75 -23.76 8.24 -3.07
N HIS A 76 -22.81 7.67 -3.82
CA HIS A 76 -23.08 6.98 -5.07
C HIS A 76 -22.94 5.47 -4.88
N ASP A 77 -23.65 4.90 -3.90
CA ASP A 77 -23.90 3.46 -3.87
C ASP A 77 -25.11 3.14 -4.77
N VAL A 78 -24.97 3.51 -6.04
CA VAL A 78 -25.73 2.94 -7.14
C VAL A 78 -24.69 2.34 -8.06
N VAL A 79 -24.80 1.04 -8.30
CA VAL A 79 -23.98 0.25 -9.22
C VAL A 79 -24.10 0.84 -10.62
N ASP A 80 -23.32 1.89 -10.90
CA ASP A 80 -23.22 2.46 -12.23
C ASP A 80 -22.35 1.52 -13.08
N LEU A 81 -22.97 0.89 -14.06
CA LEU A 81 -22.33 -0.04 -15.01
C LEU A 81 -21.12 0.61 -15.69
N ARG A 82 -21.13 1.95 -15.88
CA ARG A 82 -20.02 2.68 -16.49
C ARG A 82 -18.81 2.79 -15.57
N GLU A 83 -19.04 3.02 -14.29
CA GLU A 83 -17.96 3.02 -13.28
C GLU A 83 -17.45 1.61 -13.04
N GLN A 84 -18.32 0.61 -13.07
CA GLN A 84 -17.93 -0.80 -13.03
C GLN A 84 -17.05 -1.17 -14.24
N GLN A 85 -17.37 -0.71 -15.45
CA GLN A 85 -16.57 -0.99 -16.64
C GLN A 85 -15.19 -0.33 -16.59
N LYS A 86 -15.09 0.92 -16.11
CA LYS A 86 -13.79 1.58 -15.86
C LYS A 86 -12.98 0.84 -14.81
N ALA A 87 -13.62 0.42 -13.70
CA ALA A 87 -12.97 -0.34 -12.64
C ALA A 87 -12.45 -1.70 -13.13
N GLN A 88 -13.22 -2.41 -13.96
CA GLN A 88 -12.77 -3.66 -14.58
C GLN A 88 -11.62 -3.44 -15.56
N THR A 89 -11.67 -2.36 -16.35
CA THR A 89 -10.57 -1.98 -17.24
C THR A 89 -9.30 -1.75 -16.43
N PHE A 90 -9.39 -0.96 -15.36
CA PHE A 90 -8.25 -0.69 -14.48
C PHE A 90 -7.72 -1.97 -13.82
N LYS A 91 -8.62 -2.83 -13.30
CA LYS A 91 -8.25 -4.13 -12.71
C LYS A 91 -7.52 -5.02 -13.70
N SER A 92 -7.94 -5.04 -14.97
CA SER A 92 -7.28 -5.83 -16.03
C SER A 92 -5.85 -5.36 -16.35
N LEU A 93 -5.51 -4.11 -15.99
CA LEU A 93 -4.17 -3.56 -16.15
C LEU A 93 -3.29 -3.82 -14.92
N VAL A 94 -3.85 -3.74 -13.71
CA VAL A 94 -3.11 -3.87 -12.44
C VAL A 94 -2.84 -5.32 -12.07
N VAL A 95 -3.83 -6.21 -12.18
CA VAL A 95 -3.70 -7.61 -11.74
C VAL A 95 -2.50 -8.32 -12.39
N PRO A 96 -2.27 -8.22 -13.72
CA PRO A 96 -1.09 -8.87 -14.33
C PRO A 96 0.25 -8.31 -13.86
N VAL A 97 0.31 -7.01 -13.54
CA VAL A 97 1.53 -6.38 -12.98
C VAL A 97 1.80 -6.96 -11.60
N LEU A 98 0.78 -7.02 -10.75
CA LEU A 98 0.89 -7.58 -9.40
C LEU A 98 1.23 -9.07 -9.41
N GLU A 99 0.64 -9.85 -10.31
CA GLU A 99 0.97 -11.27 -10.48
C GLU A 99 2.43 -11.48 -10.87
N GLU A 100 2.96 -10.69 -11.81
CA GLU A 100 4.37 -10.79 -12.21
C GLU A 100 5.32 -10.27 -11.11
N TRP A 101 4.93 -9.24 -10.34
CA TRP A 101 5.72 -8.75 -9.19
C TRP A 101 5.69 -9.69 -7.98
N SER A 102 4.60 -10.44 -7.79
CA SER A 102 4.47 -11.41 -6.70
C SER A 102 5.22 -12.72 -6.96
N LYS A 103 5.62 -12.99 -8.21
CA LYS A 103 6.43 -14.16 -8.55
C LYS A 103 7.83 -13.98 -7.94
N PRO A 104 8.32 -14.94 -7.15
CA PRO A 104 9.69 -14.87 -6.65
C PRO A 104 10.65 -14.91 -7.84
N SER A 105 11.50 -13.89 -7.95
CA SER A 105 12.52 -13.85 -9.00
C SER A 105 13.60 -14.87 -8.68
N VAL A 106 13.86 -15.77 -9.62
CA VAL A 106 14.86 -16.83 -9.46
C VAL A 106 16.26 -16.25 -9.45
N SER A 107 16.51 -15.16 -10.21
CA SER A 107 17.77 -14.43 -10.18
C SER A 107 18.04 -13.71 -8.86
N ASP A 108 17.00 -13.21 -8.19
CA ASP A 108 17.15 -12.58 -6.86
C ASP A 108 17.46 -13.62 -5.77
N ALA A 109 16.95 -14.85 -5.89
CA ALA A 109 17.25 -15.94 -4.95
C ALA A 109 18.57 -16.66 -5.28
N PHE A 110 18.86 -16.86 -6.56
CA PHE A 110 20.00 -17.60 -7.08
C PHE A 110 20.62 -16.84 -8.26
N PRO A 111 21.58 -15.93 -8.01
CA PRO A 111 22.15 -15.07 -9.05
C PRO A 111 22.74 -15.82 -10.26
N PHE A 112 23.22 -17.04 -10.07
CA PHE A 112 23.76 -17.88 -11.15
C PHE A 112 22.68 -18.39 -12.12
N LEU A 113 21.39 -18.36 -11.75
CA LEU A 113 20.26 -18.71 -12.61
C LEU A 113 19.68 -17.51 -13.37
N ALA A 114 20.28 -16.33 -13.28
CA ALA A 114 19.82 -15.14 -14.01
C ALA A 114 19.62 -15.36 -15.54
N PRO A 115 20.47 -16.13 -16.25
CA PRO A 115 20.24 -16.42 -17.67
C PRO A 115 18.94 -17.20 -17.94
N LEU A 116 18.52 -18.05 -17.00
CA LEU A 116 17.28 -18.83 -17.13
C LEU A 116 16.04 -17.93 -17.06
N GLU A 117 16.09 -16.89 -16.24
CA GLU A 117 15.01 -15.90 -16.12
C GLU A 117 14.84 -15.07 -17.40
N HIS A 118 15.95 -14.78 -18.08
CA HIS A 118 15.92 -14.18 -19.42
C HIS A 118 15.22 -15.10 -20.45
N LEU A 119 15.47 -16.41 -20.40
CA LEU A 119 14.81 -17.40 -21.26
C LEU A 119 13.32 -17.56 -20.93
N LEU A 120 12.95 -17.45 -19.64
CA LEU A 120 11.57 -17.49 -19.16
C LEU A 120 10.73 -16.28 -19.59
N GLY A 121 11.35 -15.23 -20.16
CA GLY A 121 10.66 -14.08 -20.73
C GLY A 121 9.92 -13.20 -19.71
N SER A 122 10.19 -13.34 -18.41
CA SER A 122 9.53 -12.58 -17.34
C SER A 122 9.68 -11.08 -17.54
N ARG A 123 10.90 -10.60 -17.81
CA ARG A 123 11.20 -9.19 -18.11
C ARG A 123 10.38 -8.63 -19.28
N ARG A 124 10.15 -9.43 -20.33
CA ARG A 124 9.34 -9.00 -21.48
C ARG A 124 7.86 -8.89 -21.12
N ARG A 125 7.31 -9.87 -20.39
CA ARG A 125 5.92 -9.83 -19.92
C ARG A 125 5.67 -8.65 -19.01
N ILE A 126 6.47 -8.47 -17.96
CA ILE A 126 6.29 -7.36 -17.02
C ILE A 126 6.47 -6.00 -17.72
N SER A 127 7.45 -5.85 -18.62
CA SER A 127 7.62 -4.61 -19.39
C SER A 127 6.37 -4.29 -20.22
N THR A 128 5.72 -5.32 -20.79
CA THR A 128 4.48 -5.14 -21.56
C THR A 128 3.33 -4.68 -20.66
N HIS A 129 3.17 -5.30 -19.48
CA HIS A 129 2.11 -4.93 -18.54
C HIS A 129 2.32 -3.53 -17.95
N VAL A 130 3.54 -3.21 -17.49
CA VAL A 130 3.88 -1.88 -16.98
C VAL A 130 3.74 -0.80 -18.05
N ALA A 131 4.12 -1.06 -19.31
CA ALA A 131 3.92 -0.10 -20.40
C ALA A 131 2.43 0.19 -20.67
N LYS A 132 1.55 -0.82 -20.59
CA LYS A 132 0.10 -0.61 -20.72
C LYS A 132 -0.44 0.25 -19.58
N LEU A 133 0.03 0.00 -18.35
CA LEU A 133 -0.39 0.77 -17.18
C LEU A 133 0.10 2.23 -17.24
N PHE A 134 1.35 2.45 -17.67
CA PHE A 134 1.88 3.79 -17.90
C PHE A 134 1.12 4.55 -18.97
N ARG A 135 0.81 3.93 -20.11
CA ARG A 135 -0.03 4.55 -21.14
C ARG A 135 -1.41 4.92 -20.62
N PHE A 136 -2.03 4.05 -19.82
CA PHE A 136 -3.32 4.36 -19.20
C PHE A 136 -3.24 5.63 -18.34
N PHE A 137 -2.28 5.72 -17.41
CA PHE A 137 -2.14 6.91 -16.57
C PHE A 137 -1.79 8.17 -17.37
N ASP A 138 -0.95 8.02 -18.38
CA ASP A 138 -0.52 9.16 -19.18
C ASP A 138 -1.64 9.68 -20.08
N GLU A 139 -2.21 8.83 -20.95
CA GLU A 139 -3.22 9.21 -21.95
C GLU A 139 -4.59 9.49 -21.30
N VAL A 140 -5.00 8.69 -20.31
CA VAL A 140 -6.36 8.79 -19.75
C VAL A 140 -6.44 9.85 -18.65
N ILE A 141 -5.37 10.07 -17.89
CA ILE A 141 -5.39 10.97 -16.75
C ILE A 141 -4.62 12.26 -17.05
N ILE A 142 -3.32 12.16 -17.36
CA ILE A 142 -2.46 13.34 -17.49
C ILE A 142 -2.85 14.17 -18.72
N GLU A 143 -2.98 13.56 -19.90
CA GLU A 143 -3.30 14.29 -21.13
C GLU A 143 -4.67 14.93 -21.09
N LYS A 144 -5.68 14.20 -20.63
CA LYS A 144 -7.03 14.76 -20.48
C LYS A 144 -7.04 15.94 -19.54
N ARG A 145 -6.33 15.86 -18.41
CA ARG A 145 -6.24 16.97 -17.46
C ARG A 145 -5.59 18.21 -18.07
N LEU A 146 -4.51 18.02 -18.83
CA LEU A 146 -3.82 19.11 -19.52
C LEU A 146 -4.67 19.72 -20.65
N ALA A 147 -5.44 18.89 -21.37
CA ALA A 147 -6.31 19.34 -22.46
C ALA A 147 -7.54 20.09 -21.96
N CYS A 148 -8.16 19.66 -20.85
CA CYS A 148 -9.34 20.32 -20.29
C CYS A 148 -9.01 21.61 -19.54
N GLY A 149 -7.79 21.76 -19.01
CA GLY A 149 -7.36 22.97 -18.27
C GLY A 149 -8.08 23.19 -16.94
N GLU A 150 -8.91 22.26 -16.51
CA GLU A 150 -9.67 22.35 -15.26
C GLU A 150 -8.77 22.10 -14.04
N LYS A 151 -8.93 22.92 -13.00
CA LYS A 151 -8.34 22.69 -11.68
C LYS A 151 -9.40 22.09 -10.76
N HIS A 152 -9.12 20.93 -10.17
CA HIS A 152 -9.98 20.32 -9.14
C HIS A 152 -9.38 20.43 -7.74
N ASN A 153 -8.23 21.11 -7.59
CA ASN A 153 -7.51 21.30 -6.33
C ASN A 153 -7.17 19.96 -5.66
N ASP A 154 -6.70 19.01 -6.47
CA ASP A 154 -6.33 17.66 -6.04
C ASP A 154 -4.81 17.42 -6.14
N ILE A 155 -4.38 16.22 -5.75
CA ILE A 155 -2.97 15.83 -5.81
C ILE A 155 -2.40 15.87 -7.23
N LEU A 156 -3.22 15.65 -8.26
CA LEU A 156 -2.79 15.70 -9.66
C LEU A 156 -2.43 17.14 -10.05
N ASP A 157 -3.22 18.13 -9.66
CA ASP A 157 -2.92 19.54 -9.90
C ASP A 157 -1.61 19.97 -9.24
N VAL A 158 -1.35 19.48 -8.02
CA VAL A 158 -0.08 19.72 -7.32
C VAL A 158 1.09 19.09 -8.09
N LEU A 159 0.94 17.87 -8.60
CA LEU A 159 1.96 17.20 -9.40
C LEU A 159 2.22 17.94 -10.72
N LEU A 160 1.18 18.36 -11.43
CA LEU A 160 1.28 19.10 -12.70
C LEU A 160 1.92 20.49 -12.49
N SER A 161 1.59 21.19 -11.40
CA SER A 161 2.26 22.46 -11.08
C SER A 161 3.77 22.29 -10.84
N ARG A 162 4.18 21.17 -10.22
CA ARG A 162 5.60 20.82 -10.05
C ARG A 162 6.28 20.43 -11.35
N MET A 163 5.55 19.84 -12.28
CA MET A 163 6.02 19.59 -13.64
C MET A 163 6.32 20.91 -14.37
N ALA A 164 5.41 21.88 -14.28
CA ALA A 164 5.58 23.20 -14.90
C ALA A 164 6.79 23.96 -14.32
N MET A 165 7.14 23.71 -13.05
CA MET A 165 8.36 24.24 -12.42
C MET A 165 9.63 23.40 -12.71
N ALA A 166 9.58 22.43 -13.62
CA ALA A 166 10.67 21.49 -13.93
C ALA A 166 11.21 20.71 -12.72
N LYS A 167 10.41 20.57 -11.64
CA LYS A 167 10.79 19.81 -10.44
C LYS A 167 10.47 18.33 -10.56
N LEU A 168 9.49 17.97 -11.40
CA LEU A 168 9.11 16.60 -11.69
C LEU A 168 8.99 16.41 -13.20
N THR A 169 9.38 15.24 -13.67
CA THR A 169 9.16 14.80 -15.06
C THR A 169 7.79 14.15 -15.20
N ARG A 170 7.22 14.19 -16.40
CA ARG A 170 5.96 13.49 -16.73
C ARG A 170 6.03 11.98 -16.40
N GLN A 171 7.19 11.36 -16.61
CA GLN A 171 7.42 9.96 -16.26
C GLN A 171 7.41 9.71 -14.74
N GLN A 172 8.01 10.60 -13.93
CA GLN A 172 7.96 10.50 -12.47
C GLN A 172 6.52 10.65 -11.95
N ILE A 173 5.74 11.56 -12.54
CA ILE A 173 4.31 11.72 -12.20
C ILE A 173 3.52 10.46 -12.54
N THR A 174 3.71 9.92 -13.75
CA THR A 174 3.07 8.67 -14.19
C THR A 174 3.42 7.50 -13.26
N THR A 175 4.69 7.39 -12.88
CA THR A 175 5.17 6.34 -11.96
C THR A 175 4.57 6.52 -10.56
N PHE A 176 4.51 7.75 -10.05
CA PHE A 176 3.92 8.06 -8.75
C PHE A 176 2.42 7.76 -8.71
N LEU A 177 1.66 8.11 -9.75
CA LEU A 177 0.24 7.74 -9.87
C LEU A 177 0.09 6.22 -9.88
N THR A 178 0.95 5.52 -10.62
CA THR A 178 0.97 4.06 -10.66
C THR A 178 1.19 3.47 -9.25
N ASP A 179 2.19 3.96 -8.50
CA ASP A 179 2.45 3.52 -7.13
C ASP A 179 1.23 3.72 -6.21
N MET A 180 0.61 4.91 -6.26
CA MET A 180 -0.53 5.25 -5.40
C MET A 180 -1.76 4.39 -5.68
N PHE A 181 -2.12 4.22 -6.95
CA PHE A 181 -3.30 3.45 -7.31
C PHE A 181 -3.12 1.95 -7.09
N ILE A 182 -1.94 1.38 -7.38
CA ILE A 182 -1.66 -0.02 -7.08
C ILE A 182 -1.71 -0.25 -5.56
N ALA A 183 -1.02 0.59 -4.78
CA ALA A 183 -0.95 0.43 -3.33
C ALA A 183 -2.34 0.56 -2.65
N ALA A 184 -3.18 1.49 -3.12
CA ALA A 184 -4.49 1.74 -2.52
C ALA A 184 -5.56 0.70 -2.91
N SER A 185 -5.50 0.15 -4.12
CA SER A 185 -6.59 -0.69 -4.64
C SER A 185 -6.65 -2.06 -3.96
N ASP A 186 -5.54 -2.79 -3.97
CA ASP A 186 -5.53 -4.18 -3.51
C ASP A 186 -5.57 -4.29 -1.99
N THR A 187 -4.84 -3.42 -1.29
CA THR A 187 -4.76 -3.47 0.19
C THR A 187 -6.09 -3.16 0.85
N SER A 188 -6.81 -2.14 0.37
CA SER A 188 -8.13 -1.78 0.88
C SER A 188 -9.18 -2.86 0.56
N THR A 189 -9.18 -3.37 -0.67
CA THR A 189 -10.10 -4.44 -1.10
C THR A 189 -9.92 -5.70 -0.26
N VAL A 190 -8.68 -6.18 -0.09
CA VAL A 190 -8.38 -7.37 0.71
C VAL A 190 -8.78 -7.16 2.17
N THR A 191 -8.52 -5.97 2.73
CA THR A 191 -8.91 -5.66 4.11
C THR A 191 -10.43 -5.70 4.29
N VAL A 192 -11.20 -5.10 3.38
CA VAL A 192 -12.68 -5.12 3.45
C VAL A 192 -13.22 -6.53 3.26
N GLN A 193 -12.66 -7.31 2.32
CA GLN A 193 -13.06 -8.69 2.10
C GLN A 193 -12.87 -9.55 3.35
N TRP A 194 -11.71 -9.45 4.01
CA TRP A 194 -11.46 -10.16 5.26
C TRP A 194 -12.33 -9.67 6.40
N ALA A 195 -12.51 -8.35 6.54
CA ALA A 195 -13.39 -7.79 7.56
C ALA A 195 -14.82 -8.34 7.41
N MET A 196 -15.32 -8.39 6.19
CA MET A 196 -16.66 -8.89 5.92
C MET A 196 -16.74 -10.41 6.13
N ALA A 197 -15.72 -11.16 5.71
CA ALA A 197 -15.66 -12.60 5.94
C ALA A 197 -15.67 -12.94 7.43
N GLU A 198 -14.90 -12.23 8.26
CA GLU A 198 -14.87 -12.42 9.71
C GLU A 198 -16.21 -12.04 10.36
N LEU A 199 -16.83 -10.93 9.96
CA LEU A 199 -18.13 -10.51 10.49
C LEU A 199 -19.25 -11.49 10.14
N LEU A 200 -19.27 -12.03 8.92
CA LEU A 200 -20.25 -13.05 8.51
C LEU A 200 -20.08 -14.38 9.27
N ARG A 201 -18.85 -14.71 9.67
CA ARG A 201 -18.54 -15.88 10.51
C ARG A 201 -18.91 -15.67 11.98
N HIS A 202 -19.05 -14.42 12.40
CA HIS A 202 -19.36 -14.01 13.78
C HIS A 202 -20.61 -13.11 13.84
N PRO A 203 -21.82 -13.66 13.63
CA PRO A 203 -23.06 -12.88 13.57
C PRO A 203 -23.32 -12.03 14.82
N GLU A 204 -22.85 -12.47 15.99
CA GLU A 204 -22.92 -11.72 17.24
C GLU A 204 -22.10 -10.42 17.19
N LYS A 205 -20.92 -10.45 16.56
CA LYS A 205 -20.07 -9.27 16.38
C LYS A 205 -20.65 -8.35 15.30
N MET A 206 -21.19 -8.92 14.22
CA MET A 206 -21.90 -8.16 13.19
C MET A 206 -23.09 -7.39 13.75
N LYS A 207 -23.88 -8.01 14.64
CA LYS A 207 -24.99 -7.32 15.34
C LYS A 207 -24.50 -6.15 16.19
N LYS A 208 -23.36 -6.29 16.89
CA LYS A 208 -22.76 -5.20 17.67
C LYS A 208 -22.31 -4.03 16.79
N VAL A 209 -21.69 -4.31 15.64
CA VAL A 209 -21.34 -3.26 14.66
C VAL A 209 -22.59 -2.53 14.18
N ASN A 210 -23.63 -3.28 13.77
CA ASN A 210 -24.87 -2.67 13.30
C ASN A 210 -25.58 -1.84 14.39
N ALA A 211 -25.52 -2.27 15.65
CA ALA A 211 -26.06 -1.51 16.77
C ALA A 211 -25.28 -0.22 17.02
N GLU A 212 -23.95 -0.26 17.00
CA GLU A 212 -23.10 0.94 17.11
C GLU A 212 -23.38 1.93 15.98
N LEU A 213 -23.45 1.45 14.73
CA LEU A 213 -23.78 2.28 13.58
C LEU A 213 -25.17 2.92 13.71
N ALA A 214 -26.18 2.13 14.10
CA ALA A 214 -27.54 2.63 14.28
C ALA A 214 -27.64 3.68 15.42
N GLU A 215 -26.90 3.48 16.51
CA GLU A 215 -26.89 4.40 17.65
C GLU A 215 -26.19 5.73 17.32
N LYS A 216 -25.04 5.68 16.65
CA LYS A 216 -24.17 6.85 16.45
C LYS A 216 -24.48 7.61 15.17
N LEU A 217 -24.83 6.90 14.10
CA LEU A 217 -25.09 7.52 12.80
C LEU A 217 -26.59 7.72 12.54
N GLY A 218 -27.45 6.94 13.19
CA GLY A 218 -28.90 7.00 13.01
C GLY A 218 -29.28 6.84 11.53
N SER A 219 -30.03 7.81 11.00
CA SER A 219 -30.45 7.87 9.60
C SER A 219 -29.61 8.84 8.75
N LYS A 220 -28.36 9.13 9.14
CA LYS A 220 -27.48 9.97 8.29
C LYS A 220 -27.27 9.28 6.94
N ASP A 221 -27.53 10.03 5.88
CA ASP A 221 -27.24 9.58 4.52
C ASP A 221 -25.73 9.46 4.25
N PHE A 222 -24.88 10.18 5.02
CA PHE A 222 -23.43 10.26 4.80
C PHE A 222 -22.64 10.20 6.10
N VAL A 223 -21.56 9.40 6.09
CA VAL A 223 -20.59 9.28 7.19
C VAL A 223 -19.42 10.23 6.95
N THR A 224 -19.13 11.08 7.93
CA THR A 224 -18.00 12.01 7.89
C THR A 224 -16.83 11.51 8.74
N GLU A 225 -15.63 12.08 8.54
CA GLU A 225 -14.43 11.71 9.31
C GLU A 225 -14.60 11.95 10.82
N SER A 226 -15.34 12.99 11.21
CA SER A 226 -15.67 13.24 12.63
C SER A 226 -16.50 12.12 13.23
N ASP A 227 -17.42 11.53 12.46
CA ASP A 227 -18.28 10.44 12.92
C ASP A 227 -17.46 9.16 13.20
N LEU A 228 -16.33 8.96 12.50
CA LEU A 228 -15.44 7.81 12.74
C LEU A 228 -14.86 7.80 14.16
N SER A 229 -14.71 8.96 14.80
CA SER A 229 -14.26 9.05 16.19
C SER A 229 -15.28 8.51 17.18
N GLU A 230 -16.55 8.45 16.77
CA GLU A 230 -17.67 7.95 17.57
C GLU A 230 -17.96 6.46 17.36
N LEU A 231 -17.18 5.78 16.49
CA LEU A 231 -17.34 4.36 16.14
C LEU A 231 -16.15 3.49 16.65
N PRO A 232 -15.93 3.40 17.97
CA PRO A 232 -14.78 2.69 18.52
C PRO A 232 -14.83 1.18 18.26
N TYR A 233 -16.01 0.55 18.20
CA TYR A 233 -16.15 -0.88 17.96
C TYR A 233 -15.85 -1.24 16.50
N LEU A 234 -16.37 -0.46 15.54
CA LEU A 234 -15.98 -0.61 14.13
C LEU A 234 -14.47 -0.44 13.95
N HIS A 235 -13.86 0.55 14.62
CA HIS A 235 -12.42 0.74 14.59
C HIS A 235 -11.66 -0.47 15.16
N ALA A 236 -12.17 -1.10 16.21
CA ALA A 236 -11.62 -2.33 16.76
C ALA A 236 -11.73 -3.51 15.78
N VAL A 237 -12.86 -3.66 15.08
CA VAL A 237 -13.05 -4.68 14.03
C VAL A 237 -12.01 -4.53 12.92
N VAL A 238 -11.78 -3.30 12.44
CA VAL A 238 -10.78 -3.04 11.39
C VAL A 238 -9.37 -3.38 11.89
N LYS A 239 -9.02 -2.95 13.11
CA LYS A 239 -7.72 -3.28 13.71
C LYS A 239 -7.52 -4.78 13.88
N GLU A 240 -8.54 -5.51 14.32
CA GLU A 240 -8.47 -6.94 14.53
C GLU A 240 -8.37 -7.70 13.20
N THR A 241 -9.09 -7.24 12.17
CA THR A 241 -8.95 -7.75 10.80
C THR A 241 -7.52 -7.60 10.32
N LEU A 242 -6.90 -6.44 10.49
CA LEU A 242 -5.50 -6.21 10.11
C LEU A 242 -4.50 -7.01 10.96
N ARG A 243 -4.85 -7.33 12.22
CA ARG A 243 -4.04 -8.18 13.10
C ARG A 243 -4.03 -9.64 12.63
N LEU A 244 -5.18 -10.14 12.17
CA LEU A 244 -5.35 -11.52 11.71
C LEU A 244 -4.92 -11.70 10.25
N HIS A 245 -5.29 -10.76 9.39
CA HIS A 245 -5.16 -10.81 7.94
C HIS A 245 -4.45 -9.55 7.40
N PRO A 246 -3.15 -9.36 7.71
CA PRO A 246 -2.41 -8.21 7.21
C PRO A 246 -2.33 -8.26 5.68
N ALA A 247 -2.69 -7.15 5.01
CA ALA A 247 -2.69 -7.06 3.54
C ALA A 247 -1.30 -7.30 2.93
N VAL A 248 -0.23 -6.95 3.65
CA VAL A 248 1.15 -7.25 3.28
C VAL A 248 1.86 -7.90 4.48
N PRO A 249 1.86 -9.24 4.59
CA PRO A 249 2.40 -9.94 5.76
C PRO A 249 3.91 -9.76 5.96
N LEU A 250 4.66 -9.55 4.88
CA LEU A 250 6.11 -9.43 4.89
C LEU A 250 6.55 -8.30 3.96
N ILE A 251 7.30 -7.34 4.50
CA ILE A 251 8.08 -6.37 3.73
C ILE A 251 9.52 -6.51 4.21
N PRO A 252 10.46 -6.98 3.39
CA PRO A 252 11.85 -7.14 3.83
C PRO A 252 12.57 -5.78 3.81
N PRO A 253 12.94 -5.20 4.97
CA PRO A 253 13.88 -4.09 4.99
C PRO A 253 15.27 -4.58 4.57
N VAL A 254 16.05 -3.71 3.92
CA VAL A 254 17.44 -4.00 3.55
C VAL A 254 18.37 -3.12 4.36
N THR A 255 19.50 -3.69 4.76
CA THR A 255 20.60 -2.93 5.35
C THR A 255 21.75 -2.80 4.36
N THR A 256 22.40 -1.64 4.36
CA THR A 256 23.67 -1.38 3.65
C THR A 256 24.89 -1.59 4.55
N GLU A 257 24.69 -1.87 5.85
CA GLU A 257 25.78 -2.09 6.79
C GLU A 257 26.39 -3.47 6.57
N LYS A 258 27.70 -3.51 6.28
CA LYS A 258 28.47 -4.75 6.27
C LYS A 258 28.56 -5.25 7.70
N ARG A 259 28.21 -6.50 7.94
CA ARG A 259 28.48 -7.17 9.22
C ARG A 259 30.00 -7.18 9.43
N THR A 260 30.51 -6.36 10.33
CA THR A 260 31.88 -6.47 10.82
C THR A 260 31.95 -7.73 11.69
N GLU A 261 32.91 -8.61 11.42
CA GLU A 261 33.03 -9.92 12.09
C GLU A 261 33.40 -9.79 13.59
N ASP A 262 33.77 -8.60 14.06
CA ASP A 262 34.24 -8.34 15.43
C ASP A 262 33.31 -7.45 16.29
N GLY A 263 32.06 -7.26 15.89
CA GLY A 263 31.06 -6.55 16.71
C GLY A 263 29.89 -7.46 17.03
N GLU A 264 29.55 -7.62 18.30
CA GLU A 264 28.31 -8.26 18.74
C GLU A 264 27.10 -7.56 18.10
N GLY A 265 26.66 -8.05 16.93
CA GLY A 265 25.33 -7.74 16.42
C GLY A 265 24.29 -8.18 17.45
N PRO A 266 23.08 -7.58 17.46
CA PRO A 266 22.08 -7.83 18.51
C PRO A 266 21.90 -9.34 18.74
N GLN A 267 22.39 -9.81 19.90
CA GLN A 267 22.37 -11.22 20.29
C GLN A 267 20.92 -11.67 20.48
N VAL A 268 20.33 -12.26 19.44
CA VAL A 268 19.07 -12.97 19.56
C VAL A 268 19.38 -14.37 20.10
N ARG A 269 19.41 -14.52 21.43
CA ARG A 269 19.47 -15.86 22.05
C ARG A 269 18.15 -16.59 21.76
N PRO A 270 18.18 -17.83 21.24
CA PRO A 270 16.97 -18.62 21.08
C PRO A 270 16.37 -18.92 22.46
N ARG A 271 15.20 -18.34 22.77
CA ARG A 271 14.40 -18.76 23.92
C ARG A 271 13.58 -19.98 23.53
N SER A 272 13.56 -20.98 24.41
CA SER A 272 12.72 -22.17 24.31
C SER A 272 11.25 -21.80 24.07
N PRO A 273 10.47 -22.62 23.33
CA PRO A 273 9.10 -22.28 22.98
C PRO A 273 8.23 -22.17 24.24
N ARG A 274 7.85 -20.95 24.62
CA ARG A 274 6.78 -20.73 25.60
C ARG A 274 5.44 -20.84 24.87
N GLN A 275 4.55 -21.67 25.41
CA GLN A 275 3.13 -21.69 25.05
C GLN A 275 2.59 -20.25 25.07
N ARG A 276 2.14 -19.76 23.91
CA ARG A 276 1.54 -18.41 23.78
C ARG A 276 0.18 -18.43 24.46
N LYS A 277 0.05 -17.75 25.59
CA LYS A 277 -1.26 -17.27 26.07
C LYS A 277 -1.67 -16.04 25.25
N PRO A 278 -2.97 -15.86 24.91
CA PRO A 278 -3.45 -14.68 24.20
C PRO A 278 -3.15 -13.39 24.99
N ASN A 279 -2.73 -12.34 24.29
CA ASN A 279 -2.46 -11.03 24.89
C ASN A 279 -3.72 -10.14 24.76
N PRO A 280 -4.37 -9.72 25.86
CA PRO A 280 -5.61 -8.95 25.83
C PRO A 280 -5.28 -7.48 25.63
N ARG A 281 -4.99 -7.07 24.40
CA ARG A 281 -4.80 -5.66 24.08
C ARG A 281 -5.47 -5.37 22.77
N PHE A 282 -6.79 -5.16 22.81
CA PHE A 282 -7.55 -4.08 22.19
C PHE A 282 -9.01 -4.29 22.65
N ILE A 283 -9.36 -3.67 23.79
CA ILE A 283 -10.64 -3.79 24.53
C ILE A 283 -10.75 -5.13 25.30
N GLY A 284 -10.94 -5.03 26.63
CA GLY A 284 -10.85 -6.15 27.58
C GLY A 284 -11.79 -7.32 27.27
N GLU A 285 -11.25 -8.53 27.40
CA GLU A 285 -11.87 -9.86 27.59
C GLU A 285 -13.16 -10.26 26.82
N GLN A 286 -13.72 -9.43 25.94
CA GLN A 286 -14.95 -9.73 25.19
C GLN A 286 -14.69 -10.23 23.75
N TRP A 287 -13.43 -10.49 23.41
CA TRP A 287 -12.98 -10.82 22.05
C TRP A 287 -12.32 -12.19 21.91
N ALA A 288 -12.01 -12.89 23.01
CA ALA A 288 -11.42 -14.23 22.98
C ALA A 288 -12.51 -15.31 23.09
#